data_AF-A0A6C0B005-F1
#
_entry.id   AF-A0A6C0B005-F1
#
_cell.length_a   1.000
_cell.length_b   1.000
_cell.length_c   1.000
_cell.angle_alpha   90.00
_cell.angle_beta   90.00
_cell.angle_gamma   90.00
#
_symmetry.space_group_name_H-M   'P 1'
#
loop_
_entity.id
_entity.type
_entity.pdbx_description
1 polymer ?
#
loop_
_entity_poly.entity_id
_entity_poly.type
_entity_poly.pdbx_seq_one_letter_code
_entity_poly.pdbx_strand_id
1 'polypeptide(L)'
;MSVLAQRIKTSFCCVHCSKNYTRKSSYTRHTIVCEILHQTKRERKCREEETTDIPSLQQMYVILQEMVIKNQALEEKVSEMQKWVHKTKQTFNVIQWLNTNIKPTISFEDWTQTHIQVSEEDIQLLFDDTLINTIQHILRNSLQQVLVAPIYCFAQKANVFYCFTKESSQWIHIEPSEFIMMLKRIHQKMVKSLCDWSTKYADKINKSDKLQLQYNKTLLKLMNIHFTHDSSSVSKIKSELFHHIKKDLKNIIEYEYEF
;
A
#
# COMPACT_ATOMS: atom_id res chain seq x y z
N MET A 1 -71.36 14.23 9.05
CA MET A 1 -71.15 14.59 10.46
C MET A 1 -69.69 14.30 10.81
N SER A 2 -68.92 15.37 10.91
CA SER A 2 -67.48 15.41 11.18
C SER A 2 -67.21 15.14 12.66
N VAL A 3 -66.26 14.25 12.97
CA VAL A 3 -65.45 14.34 14.19
C VAL A 3 -64.02 13.84 13.86
N LEU A 4 -63.16 14.77 13.43
CA LEU A 4 -61.72 14.59 13.41
C LEU A 4 -61.20 14.71 14.85
N ALA A 5 -60.97 13.57 15.51
CA ALA A 5 -60.21 13.52 16.75
C ALA A 5 -58.72 13.67 16.42
N GLN A 6 -58.26 14.92 16.33
CA GLN A 6 -56.86 15.26 16.15
C GLN A 6 -56.11 14.97 17.47
N ARG A 7 -55.56 13.75 17.59
CA ARG A 7 -54.69 13.37 18.72
C ARG A 7 -53.44 14.25 18.69
N ILE A 8 -53.35 15.20 19.62
CA ILE A 8 -52.15 15.98 19.90
C ILE A 8 -51.04 14.99 20.27
N LYS A 9 -50.07 14.80 19.36
CA LYS A 9 -48.90 13.96 19.60
C LYS A 9 -47.95 14.78 20.48
N THR A 10 -47.97 14.55 21.78
CA THR A 10 -47.08 15.21 22.74
C THR A 10 -45.62 14.86 22.42
N SER A 11 -44.94 15.79 21.76
CA SER A 11 -43.51 15.75 21.46
C SER A 11 -42.76 16.43 22.61
N PHE A 12 -41.83 15.71 23.25
CA PHE A 12 -40.99 16.25 24.31
C PHE A 12 -39.62 16.65 23.72
N CYS A 13 -39.20 17.90 23.91
CA CYS A 13 -37.94 18.42 23.37
C CYS A 13 -36.94 18.71 24.49
N CYS A 14 -35.70 18.26 24.35
CA CYS A 14 -34.63 18.54 25.32
C CYS A 14 -34.09 19.96 25.16
N VAL A 15 -34.08 20.74 26.24
CA VAL A 15 -33.58 22.12 26.25
C VAL A 15 -32.06 22.25 26.03
N HIS A 16 -31.29 21.20 26.32
CA HIS A 16 -29.82 21.25 26.23
C HIS A 16 -29.28 20.80 24.87
N CYS A 17 -29.97 19.91 24.15
CA CYS A 17 -29.50 19.40 22.86
C CYS A 17 -30.57 19.36 21.75
N SER A 18 -31.75 19.94 22.00
CA SER A 18 -32.87 20.09 21.05
C SER A 18 -33.38 18.78 20.43
N LYS A 19 -33.12 17.62 21.05
CA LYS A 19 -33.62 16.32 20.59
C LYS A 19 -35.11 16.14 20.93
N ASN A 20 -35.88 15.68 19.95
CA ASN A 20 -37.32 15.41 20.08
C ASN A 20 -37.60 13.93 20.42
N TYR A 21 -38.50 13.71 21.37
CA TYR A 21 -38.89 12.40 21.87
C TYR A 21 -40.41 12.26 21.84
N THR A 22 -40.89 11.14 21.34
CA THR A 22 -42.33 10.81 21.28
C THR A 22 -42.83 10.11 22.55
N ARG A 23 -41.92 9.60 23.38
CA ARG A 23 -42.22 8.89 24.63
C ARG A 23 -41.67 9.64 25.82
N LYS A 24 -42.51 9.85 26.84
CA LYS A 24 -42.13 10.55 28.09
C LYS A 24 -40.97 9.85 28.81
N SER A 25 -40.95 8.52 28.85
CA SER A 25 -39.87 7.75 29.49
C SER A 25 -38.50 7.95 28.82
N SER A 26 -38.46 7.95 27.48
CA SER A 26 -37.25 8.22 26.71
C SER A 26 -36.76 9.67 26.89
N TYR A 27 -37.70 10.62 26.94
CA TYR A 27 -37.39 12.02 27.23
C TYR A 27 -36.78 12.19 28.63
N THR A 28 -37.47 11.71 29.67
CA THR A 28 -37.01 11.85 31.07
C THR A 28 -35.63 11.25 31.26
N ARG A 29 -35.37 10.07 30.68
CA ARG A 29 -34.07 9.42 30.77
C ARG A 29 -32.96 10.23 30.10
N HIS A 30 -33.25 10.74 28.91
CA HIS A 30 -32.32 11.56 28.17
C HIS A 30 -32.03 12.89 28.89
N THR A 31 -33.05 13.57 29.41
CA THR A 31 -32.90 14.87 30.07
C THR A 31 -31.96 14.80 31.26
N ILE A 32 -32.06 13.76 32.10
CA ILE A 32 -31.17 13.55 33.25
C ILE A 32 -29.71 13.46 32.79
N VAL A 33 -29.43 12.64 31.77
CA VAL A 33 -28.06 12.47 31.24
C VAL A 33 -27.58 13.72 30.53
N CYS A 34 -28.47 14.40 29.80
CA CYS A 34 -28.13 15.56 28.98
C CYS A 34 -27.83 16.79 29.84
N GLU A 35 -28.56 16.98 30.94
CA GLU A 35 -28.28 18.01 31.94
C GLU A 35 -26.87 17.83 32.53
N ILE A 36 -26.51 16.61 32.96
CA ILE A 36 -25.18 16.32 33.52
C ILE A 36 -24.06 16.58 32.50
N LEU A 37 -24.29 16.26 31.22
CA LEU A 37 -23.29 16.45 30.17
C LEU A 37 -23.07 17.92 29.76
N HIS A 38 -24.08 18.78 29.94
CA HIS A 38 -24.03 20.18 29.51
C HIS A 38 -23.82 21.17 30.67
N GLN A 39 -23.61 20.67 31.91
CA GLN A 39 -23.23 21.52 33.04
C GLN A 39 -21.90 22.22 32.78
N THR A 40 -21.87 23.54 33.04
CA THR A 40 -20.63 24.32 32.91
C THR A 40 -19.67 24.03 34.05
N LYS A 41 -18.37 24.26 33.83
CA LYS A 41 -17.33 24.03 34.86
C LYS A 41 -17.57 24.83 36.15
N ARG A 42 -18.16 26.03 36.05
CA ARG A 42 -18.49 26.89 37.20
C ARG A 42 -19.68 26.34 37.99
N GLU A 43 -20.73 25.89 37.31
CA GLU A 43 -21.91 25.27 37.95
C GLU A 43 -21.55 23.96 38.65
N ARG A 44 -20.65 23.16 38.07
CA ARG A 44 -20.18 21.91 38.67
C ARG A 44 -19.45 22.15 40.00
N LYS A 45 -18.58 23.17 40.02
CA LYS A 45 -17.80 23.52 41.21
C LYS A 45 -18.67 24.10 42.33
N CYS A 46 -19.64 24.97 42.01
CA CYS A 46 -20.61 25.46 42.99
C CYS A 46 -21.49 24.32 43.54
N ARG A 47 -21.94 23.37 42.71
CA ARG A 47 -22.70 22.18 43.17
C ARG A 47 -21.91 21.27 44.10
N GLU A 48 -20.63 21.01 43.79
CA GLU A 48 -19.72 20.21 44.63
C GLU A 48 -19.48 20.85 46.01
N GLU A 49 -19.49 22.19 46.08
CA GLU A 49 -19.31 22.95 47.32
C GLU A 49 -20.62 23.08 48.13
N GLU A 50 -21.80 23.15 47.47
CA GLU A 50 -23.10 23.42 48.10
C GLU A 50 -23.96 22.17 48.39
N THR A 51 -23.69 21.04 47.73
CA THR A 51 -24.49 19.81 47.86
C THR A 51 -23.62 18.55 47.71
N THR A 52 -23.75 17.59 48.64
CA THR A 52 -23.29 16.21 48.42
C THR A 52 -24.26 15.45 47.48
N ASP A 53 -24.71 16.07 46.39
CA ASP A 53 -25.76 15.53 45.52
C ASP A 53 -25.19 14.42 44.61
N ILE A 54 -24.94 13.28 45.26
CA ILE A 54 -24.76 11.99 44.62
C ILE A 54 -26.09 11.67 43.93
N PRO A 55 -26.09 11.34 42.62
CA PRO A 55 -27.30 10.89 41.96
C PRO A 55 -27.97 9.80 42.79
N SER A 56 -29.28 9.88 42.96
CA SER A 56 -29.99 8.84 43.72
C SER A 56 -29.67 7.47 43.11
N LEU A 57 -29.71 6.39 43.90
CA LEU A 57 -29.41 5.04 43.41
C LEU A 57 -30.20 4.71 42.12
N GLN A 58 -31.43 5.23 42.00
CA GLN A 58 -32.25 5.12 40.80
C GLN A 58 -31.68 5.90 39.61
N GLN A 59 -31.24 7.15 39.80
CA GLN A 59 -30.59 7.94 38.74
C GLN A 59 -29.26 7.34 38.30
N MET A 60 -28.46 6.82 39.25
CA MET A 60 -27.20 6.16 38.93
C MET A 60 -27.43 4.85 38.15
N TYR A 61 -28.43 4.07 38.54
CA TYR A 61 -28.84 2.87 37.82
C TYR A 61 -29.30 3.18 36.39
N VAL A 62 -30.05 4.28 36.21
CA VAL A 62 -30.47 4.77 34.89
C VAL A 62 -29.27 5.17 34.01
N ILE A 63 -28.28 5.86 34.59
CA ILE A 63 -27.05 6.24 33.87
C ILE A 63 -26.25 5.00 33.48
N LEU A 64 -26.08 4.05 34.40
CA LEU A 64 -25.38 2.78 34.14
C LEU A 64 -26.07 1.99 33.02
N GLN A 65 -27.40 1.89 33.05
CA GLN A 65 -28.16 1.25 31.97
C GLN A 65 -27.91 1.92 30.61
N GLU A 66 -27.94 3.26 30.55
CA GLU A 66 -27.67 3.99 29.31
C GLU A 66 -26.21 3.85 28.84
N MET A 67 -25.25 3.79 29.76
CA MET A 67 -23.84 3.53 29.41
C MET A 67 -23.65 2.12 28.87
N VAL A 68 -24.26 1.10 29.48
CA VAL A 68 -24.22 -0.29 28.99
C VAL A 68 -24.80 -0.38 27.58
N ILE A 69 -25.96 0.23 27.34
CA ILE A 69 -26.59 0.26 26.01
C ILE A 69 -25.69 0.95 24.98
N LYS A 70 -25.09 2.09 25.33
CA LYS A 70 -24.18 2.80 24.42
C LYS A 70 -22.89 2.03 24.16
N ASN A 71 -22.34 1.37 25.16
CA ASN A 71 -21.15 0.54 25.00
C ASN A 71 -21.43 -0.66 24.10
N GLN A 72 -22.56 -1.34 24.28
CA GLN A 72 -22.97 -2.43 23.39
C GLN A 72 -23.11 -1.94 21.94
N ALA A 73 -23.76 -0.79 21.72
CA ALA A 73 -23.89 -0.21 20.39
C ALA A 73 -22.53 0.20 19.78
N LEU A 74 -21.56 0.61 20.60
CA LEU A 74 -20.20 0.91 20.16
C LEU A 74 -19.41 -0.37 19.83
N GLU A 75 -19.51 -1.40 20.66
CA GLU A 75 -18.90 -2.72 20.43
C GLU A 75 -19.42 -3.37 19.15
N GLU A 76 -20.73 -3.28 18.89
CA GLU A 76 -21.35 -3.75 17.64
C GLU A 76 -20.80 -3.00 16.43
N LYS A 77 -20.73 -1.66 16.47
CA LYS A 77 -20.14 -0.86 15.40
C LYS A 77 -18.67 -1.17 15.15
N VAL A 78 -17.89 -1.38 16.21
CA VAL A 78 -16.49 -1.79 16.10
C VAL A 78 -16.38 -3.17 15.47
N SER A 79 -17.22 -4.12 15.87
CA SER A 79 -17.29 -5.46 15.27
C SER A 79 -17.66 -5.41 13.79
N GLU A 80 -18.64 -4.60 13.40
CA GLU A 80 -19.04 -4.40 12.01
C GLU A 80 -17.93 -3.75 11.18
N MET A 81 -17.26 -2.71 11.70
CA MET A 81 -16.10 -2.10 11.06
C MET A 81 -14.96 -3.09 10.89
N GLN A 82 -14.68 -3.91 11.90
CA GLN A 82 -13.65 -4.97 11.81
C GLN A 82 -14.02 -6.01 10.75
N LYS A 83 -15.28 -6.43 10.66
CA LYS A 83 -15.78 -7.35 9.62
C LYS A 83 -15.65 -6.73 8.23
N TRP A 84 -16.02 -5.46 8.05
CA TRP A 84 -15.85 -4.74 6.79
C TRP A 84 -14.38 -4.62 6.40
N VAL A 85 -13.51 -4.19 7.31
CA VAL A 85 -12.07 -4.11 7.08
C VAL A 85 -11.49 -5.48 6.72
N HIS A 86 -11.93 -6.56 7.38
CA HIS A 86 -11.49 -7.92 7.06
C HIS A 86 -11.96 -8.35 5.66
N LYS A 87 -13.23 -8.09 5.32
CA LYS A 87 -13.81 -8.40 4.02
C LYS A 87 -13.14 -7.61 2.89
N THR A 88 -12.91 -6.31 3.08
CA THR A 88 -12.22 -5.45 2.12
C THR A 88 -10.74 -5.80 1.98
N LYS A 89 -10.05 -6.15 3.08
CA LYS A 89 -8.66 -6.67 3.03
C LYS A 89 -8.57 -8.01 2.31
N GLN A 90 -9.59 -8.86 2.42
CA GLN A 90 -9.61 -10.16 1.75
C GLN A 90 -9.89 -10.07 0.25
N THR A 91 -10.40 -8.95 -0.26
CA THR A 91 -10.79 -8.83 -1.69
C THR A 91 -10.32 -7.54 -2.37
N PHE A 92 -9.28 -6.85 -1.89
CA PHE A 92 -8.64 -5.84 -2.74
C PHE A 92 -7.90 -6.58 -3.86
N ASN A 93 -8.59 -6.73 -4.99
CA ASN A 93 -8.03 -7.33 -6.17
C ASN A 93 -7.09 -6.33 -6.83
N VAL A 94 -5.81 -6.42 -6.45
CA VAL A 94 -4.72 -5.59 -6.97
C VAL A 94 -4.70 -5.55 -8.50
N ILE A 95 -4.98 -6.67 -9.16
CA ILE A 95 -5.05 -6.75 -10.62
C ILE A 95 -6.19 -5.90 -11.16
N GLN A 96 -7.38 -6.02 -10.56
CA GLN A 96 -8.54 -5.24 -10.96
C GLN A 96 -8.30 -3.73 -10.77
N TRP A 97 -7.66 -3.34 -9.68
CA TRP A 97 -7.29 -1.95 -9.42
C TRP A 97 -6.28 -1.43 -10.45
N LEU A 98 -5.20 -2.19 -10.70
CA LEU A 98 -4.19 -1.83 -11.71
C LEU A 98 -4.82 -1.66 -13.10
N ASN A 99 -5.72 -2.57 -13.50
CA ASN A 99 -6.44 -2.50 -14.78
C ASN A 99 -7.38 -1.29 -14.90
N THR A 100 -7.91 -0.82 -13.78
CA THR A 100 -8.88 0.29 -13.77
C THR A 100 -8.16 1.64 -13.72
N ASN A 101 -7.10 1.75 -12.92
CA ASN A 101 -6.44 3.02 -12.62
C ASN A 101 -5.15 3.27 -13.40
N ILE A 102 -4.50 2.22 -13.94
CA ILE A 102 -3.20 2.36 -14.61
C ILE A 102 -3.24 1.72 -15.99
N LYS A 103 -3.17 2.58 -17.02
CA LYS A 103 -2.99 2.17 -18.41
C LYS A 103 -1.60 2.57 -18.87
N PRO A 104 -0.59 1.69 -18.77
CA PRO A 104 0.75 1.99 -19.24
C PRO A 104 0.76 2.07 -20.77
N THR A 105 1.61 2.94 -21.31
CA THR A 105 1.77 3.11 -22.76
C THR A 105 2.62 2.01 -23.39
N ILE A 106 3.37 1.26 -22.56
CA ILE A 106 4.38 0.29 -22.97
C ILE A 106 4.10 -1.03 -22.26
N SER A 107 4.22 -2.14 -22.99
CA SER A 107 4.10 -3.48 -22.41
C SER A 107 5.38 -3.90 -21.68
N PHE A 108 5.28 -4.88 -20.79
CA PHE A 108 6.44 -5.43 -20.10
C PHE A 108 7.45 -6.02 -21.10
N GLU A 109 6.99 -6.76 -22.10
CA GLU A 109 7.85 -7.33 -23.14
C GLU A 109 8.60 -6.25 -23.91
N ASP A 110 7.87 -5.23 -24.37
CA ASP A 110 8.46 -4.11 -25.10
C ASP A 110 9.49 -3.39 -24.22
N TRP A 111 9.15 -3.12 -22.96
CA TRP A 111 10.06 -2.49 -22.00
C TRP A 111 11.33 -3.30 -21.77
N THR A 112 11.23 -4.62 -21.58
CA THR A 112 12.42 -5.47 -21.43
C THR A 112 13.31 -5.44 -22.68
N GLN A 113 12.71 -5.26 -23.86
CA GLN A 113 13.43 -5.26 -25.13
C GLN A 113 14.05 -3.90 -25.46
N THR A 114 13.31 -2.80 -25.34
CA THR A 114 13.69 -1.49 -25.85
C THR A 114 14.28 -0.56 -24.79
N HIS A 115 13.77 -0.60 -23.56
CA HIS A 115 14.15 0.36 -22.51
C HIS A 115 15.31 -0.12 -21.62
N ILE A 116 15.55 -1.43 -21.53
CA ILE A 116 16.72 -1.91 -20.80
C ILE A 116 17.96 -1.74 -21.68
N GLN A 117 18.67 -0.62 -21.53
CA GLN A 117 19.94 -0.35 -22.21
C GLN A 117 21.10 -0.52 -21.22
N VAL A 118 22.19 -1.12 -21.70
CA VAL A 118 23.43 -1.28 -20.91
C VAL A 118 24.43 -0.25 -21.43
N SER A 119 24.88 0.62 -20.56
CA SER A 119 25.82 1.70 -20.85
C SER A 119 27.28 1.30 -20.57
N GLU A 120 28.24 2.08 -21.05
CA GLU A 120 29.66 1.87 -20.72
C GLU A 120 29.93 2.05 -19.21
N GLU A 121 29.14 2.86 -18.51
CA GLU A 121 29.22 3.05 -17.05
C GLU A 121 28.87 1.75 -16.30
N ASP A 122 27.89 1.00 -16.81
CA ASP A 122 27.52 -0.30 -16.24
C ASP A 122 28.65 -1.33 -16.39
N ILE A 123 29.45 -1.23 -17.45
CA ILE A 123 30.64 -2.08 -17.64
C ILE A 123 31.76 -1.70 -16.68
N GLN A 124 31.94 -0.41 -16.38
CA GLN A 124 32.87 0.03 -15.35
C GLN A 124 32.44 -0.45 -13.96
N LEU A 125 31.15 -0.31 -13.62
CA LEU A 125 30.58 -0.87 -12.39
C LEU A 125 30.74 -2.39 -12.32
N LEU A 126 30.69 -3.09 -13.46
CA LEU A 126 30.91 -4.53 -13.51
C LEU A 126 32.37 -4.93 -13.19
N PHE A 127 33.35 -4.07 -13.50
CA PHE A 127 34.74 -4.31 -13.11
C PHE A 127 34.94 -4.16 -11.60
N ASP A 128 34.31 -3.15 -11.00
CA ASP A 128 34.52 -2.78 -9.60
C ASP A 128 33.60 -3.53 -8.63
N ASP A 129 32.41 -3.95 -9.09
CA ASP A 129 31.37 -4.53 -8.25
C ASP A 129 30.93 -5.94 -8.70
N THR A 130 29.84 -6.43 -8.10
CA THR A 130 29.19 -7.69 -8.37
C THR A 130 28.14 -7.54 -9.47
N LEU A 131 27.94 -8.63 -10.22
CA LEU A 131 26.93 -8.71 -11.27
C LEU A 131 25.51 -8.38 -10.79
N ILE A 132 25.21 -8.73 -9.55
CA ILE A 132 23.91 -8.44 -8.92
C ILE A 132 23.71 -6.92 -8.81
N ASN A 133 24.71 -6.19 -8.33
CA ASN A 133 24.64 -4.75 -8.17
C ASN A 133 24.57 -4.04 -9.53
N THR A 134 25.33 -4.50 -10.53
CA THR A 134 25.23 -3.95 -11.89
C THR A 134 23.84 -4.15 -12.49
N ILE A 135 23.25 -5.34 -12.36
CA ILE A 135 21.89 -5.62 -12.83
C ILE A 135 20.87 -4.72 -12.12
N GLN A 136 21.04 -4.49 -10.82
CA GLN A 136 20.18 -3.57 -10.07
C GLN A 136 20.31 -2.12 -10.57
N HIS A 137 21.52 -1.65 -10.84
CA HIS A 137 21.76 -0.32 -11.40
C HIS A 137 21.06 -0.15 -12.76
N ILE A 138 21.23 -1.14 -13.64
CA ILE A 138 20.57 -1.17 -14.96
C ILE A 138 19.04 -1.10 -14.82
N LEU A 139 18.47 -1.92 -13.93
CA LEU A 139 17.02 -1.95 -13.69
C LEU A 139 16.50 -0.63 -13.10
N ARG A 140 17.26 0.03 -12.23
CA ARG A 140 16.87 1.34 -11.69
C ARG A 140 16.86 2.41 -12.76
N ASN A 141 17.92 2.47 -13.57
CA ASN A 141 18.03 3.46 -14.63
C ASN A 141 16.93 3.26 -15.67
N SER A 142 16.63 2.02 -16.05
CA SER A 142 15.55 1.73 -17.01
C SER A 142 14.15 2.05 -16.49
N LEU A 143 13.94 2.03 -15.17
CA LEU A 143 12.67 2.44 -14.56
C LEU A 143 12.54 3.97 -14.45
N GLN A 144 13.63 4.68 -14.18
CA GLN A 144 13.64 6.15 -14.13
C GLN A 144 13.38 6.78 -15.51
N GLN A 145 13.72 6.08 -16.58
CA GLN A 145 13.50 6.55 -17.96
C GLN A 145 12.03 6.46 -18.42
N VAL A 146 11.14 5.84 -17.64
CA VAL A 146 9.74 5.61 -18.02
C VAL A 146 8.80 6.36 -17.08
N LEU A 147 7.90 7.18 -17.66
CA LEU A 147 6.88 7.93 -16.92
C LEU A 147 5.88 7.01 -16.17
N VAL A 148 5.45 5.92 -16.81
CA VAL A 148 4.58 4.90 -16.21
C VAL A 148 5.24 3.54 -16.36
N ALA A 149 5.86 3.07 -15.28
CA ALA A 149 6.53 1.78 -15.27
C ALA A 149 5.55 0.63 -15.57
N PRO A 150 5.88 -0.32 -16.47
CA PRO A 150 5.02 -1.46 -16.78
C PRO A 150 5.12 -2.60 -15.74
N ILE A 151 5.78 -2.34 -14.61
CA ILE A 151 5.96 -3.27 -13.50
C ILE A 151 5.52 -2.59 -12.20
N TYR A 152 4.70 -3.28 -11.43
CA TYR A 152 4.27 -2.85 -10.11
C TYR A 152 4.51 -3.93 -9.06
N CYS A 153 4.79 -3.52 -7.83
CA CYS A 153 4.78 -4.40 -6.66
C CYS A 153 4.24 -3.65 -5.46
N PHE A 154 3.64 -4.39 -4.52
CA PHE A 154 2.95 -3.83 -3.36
C PHE A 154 3.54 -4.36 -2.07
N ALA A 155 3.74 -3.49 -1.08
CA ALA A 155 4.35 -3.84 0.21
C ALA A 155 3.61 -4.96 0.94
N GLN A 156 2.30 -5.10 0.72
CA GLN A 156 1.42 -6.08 1.36
C GLN A 156 1.61 -7.50 0.83
N LYS A 157 2.21 -7.67 -0.36
CA LYS A 157 2.54 -8.97 -0.96
C LYS A 157 4.03 -9.00 -1.33
N ALA A 158 4.85 -9.43 -0.37
CA ALA A 158 6.30 -9.50 -0.53
C ALA A 158 6.70 -10.31 -1.77
N ASN A 159 7.60 -9.77 -2.60
CA ASN A 159 8.16 -10.44 -3.78
C ASN A 159 7.12 -10.87 -4.84
N VAL A 160 5.93 -10.26 -4.85
CA VAL A 160 4.95 -10.44 -5.91
C VAL A 160 5.01 -9.23 -6.84
N PHE A 161 5.24 -9.51 -8.13
CA PHE A 161 5.32 -8.50 -9.17
C PHE A 161 4.15 -8.66 -10.13
N TYR A 162 3.72 -7.53 -10.66
CA TYR A 162 2.65 -7.40 -11.63
C TYR A 162 3.22 -6.74 -12.89
N CYS A 163 2.93 -7.28 -14.06
CA CYS A 163 3.34 -6.73 -15.35
C CYS A 163 2.12 -6.45 -16.22
N PHE A 164 2.26 -5.51 -17.15
CA PHE A 164 1.25 -5.25 -18.17
C PHE A 164 1.60 -5.98 -19.47
N THR A 165 0.72 -6.88 -19.91
CA THR A 165 0.92 -7.68 -21.12
C THR A 165 0.05 -7.17 -22.26
N LYS A 166 0.63 -7.06 -23.46
CA LYS A 166 -0.06 -6.55 -24.65
C LYS A 166 -1.13 -7.51 -25.16
N GLU A 167 -0.90 -8.82 -25.02
CA GLU A 167 -1.80 -9.88 -25.49
C GLU A 167 -3.19 -9.79 -24.86
N SER A 168 -3.26 -9.58 -23.55
CA SER A 168 -4.51 -9.45 -22.81
C SER A 168 -4.91 -7.99 -22.58
N SER A 169 -4.02 -7.02 -22.87
CA SER A 169 -4.15 -5.61 -22.48
C SER A 169 -4.52 -5.45 -21.00
N GLN A 170 -4.01 -6.37 -20.17
CA GLN A 170 -4.33 -6.47 -18.76
C GLN A 170 -3.04 -6.66 -17.94
N TRP A 171 -3.12 -6.21 -16.70
CA TRP A 171 -2.14 -6.51 -15.67
C TRP A 171 -2.26 -7.97 -15.26
N ILE A 172 -1.14 -8.69 -15.27
CA ILE A 172 -1.04 -10.08 -14.82
C ILE A 172 0.09 -10.23 -13.80
N HIS A 173 0.12 -11.38 -13.14
CA HIS A 173 1.25 -11.72 -12.27
C HIS A 173 2.47 -12.09 -13.12
N ILE A 174 3.65 -11.59 -12.75
CA ILE A 174 4.90 -12.02 -13.37
C ILE A 174 5.17 -13.46 -12.94
N GLU A 175 5.23 -14.37 -13.92
CA GLU A 175 5.65 -15.72 -13.65
C GLU A 175 7.17 -15.78 -13.38
N PRO A 176 7.64 -16.72 -12.54
CA PRO A 176 9.08 -16.87 -12.30
C PRO A 176 9.90 -17.08 -13.59
N SER A 177 9.30 -17.74 -14.59
CA SER A 177 9.86 -17.96 -15.93
C SER A 177 10.11 -16.65 -16.68
N GLU A 178 9.13 -15.73 -16.68
CA GLU A 178 9.21 -14.42 -17.32
C GLU A 178 10.27 -13.53 -16.65
N PHE A 179 10.33 -13.57 -15.31
CA PHE A 179 11.35 -12.83 -14.57
C PHE A 179 12.77 -13.34 -14.91
N ILE A 180 12.95 -14.65 -15.02
CA ILE A 180 14.22 -15.25 -15.45
C ILE A 180 14.54 -14.87 -16.89
N MET A 181 13.56 -14.85 -17.79
CA MET A 181 13.75 -14.40 -19.18
C MET A 181 14.23 -12.95 -19.23
N MET A 182 13.65 -12.06 -18.43
CA MET A 182 14.11 -10.68 -18.31
C MET A 182 15.59 -10.63 -17.88
N LEU A 183 15.96 -11.36 -16.83
CA LEU A 183 17.35 -11.38 -16.35
C LEU A 183 18.32 -11.95 -17.40
N LYS A 184 17.94 -13.00 -18.13
CA LYS A 184 18.73 -13.55 -19.23
C LYS A 184 18.93 -12.54 -20.36
N ARG A 185 17.90 -11.74 -20.68
CA ARG A 185 18.02 -10.65 -21.68
C ARG A 185 19.01 -9.58 -21.23
N ILE A 186 18.96 -9.17 -19.95
CA ILE A 186 19.92 -8.21 -19.39
C ILE A 186 21.34 -8.77 -19.48
N HIS A 187 21.53 -10.03 -19.08
CA HIS A 187 22.82 -10.71 -19.14
C HIS A 187 23.37 -10.78 -20.57
N GLN A 188 22.56 -11.13 -21.56
CA GLN A 188 22.97 -11.10 -22.98
C GLN A 188 23.42 -9.71 -23.42
N LYS A 189 22.69 -8.65 -23.02
CA LYS A 189 23.07 -7.27 -23.31
C LYS A 189 24.38 -6.87 -22.64
N MET A 190 24.61 -7.31 -21.40
CA MET A 190 25.87 -7.08 -20.68
C MET A 190 27.04 -7.79 -21.35
N VAL A 191 26.88 -9.05 -21.76
CA VAL A 191 27.92 -9.80 -22.50
C VAL A 191 28.25 -9.09 -23.82
N LYS A 192 27.22 -8.67 -24.56
CA LYS A 192 27.43 -7.93 -25.81
C LYS A 192 28.17 -6.61 -25.57
N SER A 193 27.73 -5.81 -24.61
CA SER A 193 28.35 -4.54 -24.27
C SER A 193 29.81 -4.72 -23.80
N LEU A 194 30.11 -5.79 -23.07
CA LEU A 194 31.48 -6.12 -22.68
C LEU A 194 32.35 -6.49 -23.90
N CYS A 195 31.82 -7.24 -24.87
CA CYS A 195 32.52 -7.54 -26.12
C CYS A 195 32.75 -6.29 -26.99
N ASP A 196 31.76 -5.40 -27.07
CA ASP A 196 31.88 -4.14 -27.80
C ASP A 196 32.94 -3.23 -27.13
N TRP A 197 32.94 -3.17 -25.81
CA TRP A 197 33.94 -2.46 -25.02
C TRP A 197 35.35 -3.04 -25.22
N SER A 198 35.50 -4.38 -25.21
CA SER A 198 36.80 -5.01 -25.41
C SER A 198 37.36 -4.79 -26.81
N THR A 199 36.49 -4.74 -27.82
CA THR A 199 36.87 -4.40 -29.19
C THR A 199 37.30 -2.93 -29.30
N LYS A 200 36.57 -2.02 -28.67
CA LYS A 200 36.87 -0.57 -28.66
C LYS A 200 38.18 -0.23 -27.93
N TYR A 201 38.50 -0.97 -26.87
CA TYR A 201 39.69 -0.75 -26.05
C TYR A 201 40.77 -1.82 -26.23
N ALA A 202 40.72 -2.60 -27.32
CA ALA A 202 41.62 -3.73 -27.59
C ALA A 202 43.10 -3.33 -27.48
N ASP A 203 43.48 -2.18 -28.02
CA ASP A 203 44.86 -1.68 -27.96
C ASP A 203 45.31 -1.33 -26.54
N LYS A 204 44.41 -0.88 -25.67
CA LYS A 204 44.72 -0.54 -24.27
C LYS A 204 44.78 -1.79 -23.41
N ILE A 205 43.92 -2.76 -23.69
CA ILE A 205 43.93 -4.08 -23.05
C ILE A 205 45.25 -4.77 -23.36
N ASN A 206 45.64 -4.85 -24.64
CA ASN A 206 46.90 -5.50 -25.05
C ASN A 206 48.17 -4.83 -24.51
N LYS A 207 48.09 -3.56 -24.10
CA LYS A 207 49.22 -2.83 -23.51
C LYS A 207 49.27 -2.89 -21.98
N SER A 208 48.24 -3.43 -21.32
CA SER A 208 48.13 -3.43 -19.86
C SER A 208 47.68 -4.79 -19.34
N ASP A 209 48.61 -5.52 -18.74
CA ASP A 209 48.35 -6.81 -18.06
C ASP A 209 47.25 -6.68 -17.00
N LYS A 210 47.18 -5.53 -16.32
CA LYS A 210 46.14 -5.26 -15.30
C LYS A 210 44.74 -5.21 -15.92
N LEU A 211 44.58 -4.52 -17.06
CA LEU A 211 43.29 -4.43 -17.76
C LEU A 211 42.90 -5.77 -18.39
N GLN A 212 43.86 -6.53 -18.92
CA GLN A 212 43.62 -7.90 -19.38
C GLN A 212 43.13 -8.81 -18.26
N LEU A 213 43.76 -8.76 -17.09
CA LEU A 213 43.35 -9.55 -15.94
C LEU A 213 41.95 -9.18 -15.46
N GLN A 214 41.63 -7.87 -15.39
CA GLN A 214 40.28 -7.39 -15.02
C GLN A 214 39.21 -7.84 -16.01
N TYR A 215 39.48 -7.72 -17.32
CA TYR A 215 38.58 -8.18 -18.37
C TYR A 215 38.32 -9.68 -18.27
N ASN A 216 39.36 -10.51 -18.17
CA ASN A 216 39.21 -11.97 -18.08
C ASN A 216 38.46 -12.38 -16.81
N LYS A 217 38.74 -11.73 -15.67
CA LYS A 217 38.00 -11.97 -14.41
C LYS A 217 36.52 -11.63 -14.58
N THR A 218 36.20 -10.51 -15.22
CA THR A 218 34.81 -10.09 -15.45
C THR A 218 34.09 -10.98 -16.46
N LEU A 219 34.78 -11.43 -17.51
CA LEU A 219 34.25 -12.40 -18.46
C LEU A 219 33.92 -13.73 -17.79
N LEU A 220 34.82 -14.24 -16.95
CA LEU A 220 34.58 -15.46 -16.15
C LEU A 220 33.41 -15.28 -15.17
N LYS A 221 33.30 -14.11 -14.52
CA LYS A 221 32.14 -13.77 -13.68
C LYS A 221 30.83 -13.84 -14.48
N LEU A 222 30.79 -13.32 -15.71
CA LEU A 222 29.60 -13.36 -16.55
C LEU A 222 29.25 -14.77 -17.03
N MET A 223 30.25 -15.57 -17.41
CA MET A 223 30.02 -16.92 -17.96
C MET A 223 29.57 -17.92 -16.89
N ASN A 224 30.02 -17.77 -15.65
CA ASN A 224 29.67 -18.68 -14.54
C ASN A 224 28.30 -18.41 -13.92
N ILE A 225 27.54 -17.42 -14.40
CA ILE A 225 26.20 -17.13 -13.87
C ILE A 225 25.15 -17.95 -14.61
N HIS A 226 24.37 -18.69 -13.82
CA HIS A 226 23.19 -19.39 -14.27
C HIS A 226 21.95 -18.84 -13.56
N PHE A 227 21.04 -18.24 -14.33
CA PHE A 227 19.72 -17.84 -13.83
C PHE A 227 18.79 -19.04 -13.85
N THR A 228 18.75 -19.77 -12.74
CA THR A 228 17.79 -20.87 -12.48
C THR A 228 16.75 -20.41 -11.44
N HIS A 229 15.61 -21.11 -11.38
CA HIS A 229 14.52 -20.80 -10.45
C HIS A 229 14.97 -20.75 -8.98
N ASP A 230 15.94 -21.59 -8.60
CA ASP A 230 16.47 -21.68 -7.22
C ASP A 230 17.77 -20.91 -7.00
N SER A 231 18.21 -20.11 -7.99
CA SER A 231 19.45 -19.37 -7.84
C SER A 231 19.32 -18.27 -6.78
N SER A 232 20.24 -18.28 -5.81
CA SER A 232 20.31 -17.26 -4.75
C SER A 232 20.47 -15.85 -5.33
N SER A 233 21.12 -15.72 -6.49
CA SER A 233 21.25 -14.49 -7.25
C SER A 233 19.90 -13.93 -7.71
N VAL A 234 19.01 -14.76 -8.28
CA VAL A 234 17.66 -14.34 -8.70
C VAL A 234 16.84 -13.88 -7.50
N SER A 235 16.90 -14.62 -6.39
CA SER A 235 16.20 -14.26 -5.15
C SER A 235 16.67 -12.93 -4.55
N LYS A 236 17.98 -12.67 -4.57
CA LYS A 236 18.57 -11.40 -4.11
C LYS A 236 18.15 -10.24 -5.02
N ILE A 237 18.28 -10.39 -6.34
CA ILE A 237 17.86 -9.36 -7.30
C ILE A 237 16.37 -9.05 -7.13
N LYS A 238 15.54 -10.09 -6.98
CA LYS A 238 14.10 -9.96 -6.78
C LYS A 238 13.74 -9.22 -5.50
N SER A 239 14.38 -9.56 -4.38
CA SER A 239 14.12 -8.94 -3.07
C SER A 239 14.54 -7.48 -3.04
N GLU A 240 15.72 -7.17 -3.57
CA GLU A 240 16.21 -5.80 -3.66
C GLU A 240 15.33 -4.96 -4.60
N LEU A 241 14.98 -5.48 -5.77
CA LEU A 241 14.05 -4.82 -6.68
C LEU A 241 12.69 -4.53 -6.02
N PHE A 242 12.19 -5.48 -5.22
CA PHE A 242 10.97 -5.28 -4.44
C PHE A 242 11.12 -4.13 -3.44
N HIS A 243 12.24 -4.06 -2.70
CA HIS A 243 12.49 -2.96 -1.77
C HIS A 243 12.53 -1.58 -2.44
N HIS A 244 12.98 -1.51 -3.70
CA HIS A 244 13.05 -0.26 -4.46
C HIS A 244 11.75 0.17 -5.11
N ILE A 245 10.90 -0.76 -5.55
CA ILE A 245 9.69 -0.45 -6.31
C ILE A 245 8.41 -0.51 -5.46
N LYS A 246 8.46 -1.15 -4.29
CA LYS A 246 7.24 -1.40 -3.48
C LYS A 246 6.46 -0.12 -3.25
N LYS A 247 5.18 -0.15 -3.63
CA LYS A 247 4.22 0.88 -3.25
C LYS A 247 3.33 0.37 -2.13
N ASP A 248 3.02 1.23 -1.17
CA ASP A 248 2.10 0.89 -0.09
C ASP A 248 0.65 1.03 -0.57
N LEU A 249 -0.11 -0.08 -0.58
CA LEU A 249 -1.55 -0.05 -0.87
C LEU A 249 -2.29 0.92 0.05
N LYS A 250 -1.88 1.03 1.32
CA LYS A 250 -2.54 1.95 2.26
C LYS A 250 -2.44 3.40 1.80
N ASN A 251 -1.24 3.83 1.40
CA ASN A 251 -1.04 5.18 0.89
C ASN A 251 -1.85 5.40 -0.38
N ILE A 252 -1.85 4.44 -1.31
CA ILE A 252 -2.60 4.52 -2.57
C ILE A 252 -4.11 4.65 -2.32
N ILE A 253 -4.66 3.84 -1.42
CA ILE A 253 -6.09 3.84 -1.10
C ILE A 253 -6.47 5.11 -0.33
N GLU A 254 -5.65 5.58 0.62
CA GLU A 254 -5.89 6.84 1.35
C GLU A 254 -5.92 8.06 0.41
N TYR A 255 -5.03 8.13 -0.59
CA TYR A 255 -5.06 9.19 -1.61
C TYR A 255 -6.30 9.14 -2.52
N GLU A 256 -6.90 7.97 -2.76
CA GLU A 256 -8.15 7.85 -3.53
C GLU A 256 -9.39 8.33 -2.75
N TYR A 257 -9.32 8.38 -1.41
CA TYR A 257 -10.40 8.88 -0.55
C TYR A 257 -10.26 10.35 -0.15
N GLU A 258 -9.16 11.03 -0.52
CA GLU A 258 -8.97 12.48 -0.30
C GLU A 258 -9.53 13.38 -1.42
N PHE A 259 -10.29 12.82 -2.37
CA PHE A 259 -11.00 13.58 -3.42
C PHE A 259 -12.52 13.56 -3.26
#